data_AF-A0A1G3A5Q7-F1
#
_entry.id   AF-A0A1G3A5Q7-F1
#
_cell.length_a   1.000
_cell.length_b   1.000
_cell.length_c   1.000
_cell.angle_alpha   90.00
_cell.angle_beta   90.00
_cell.angle_gamma   90.00
#
_symmetry.space_group_name_H-M   'P 1'
#
loop_
_entity.id
_entity.type
_entity.pdbx_description
1 polymer ?
#
loop_
_entity_poly.entity_id
_entity_poly.type
_entity_poly.pdbx_seq_one_letter_code
_entity_poly.pdbx_strand_id
1 'polypeptide(L)'
;MPEPKDHAEHRNVIESILRYVPGFRGYLEKEYRRDSDELGRQWLADRLQRSKRAIDELARPLADAGQIDLLPQLDRLRSRLDKLIARIRGAMQGYSGFFDLVRVREDLLDRVYEHDLGLMQQVDALGRSMEELPERHHRIAETVADLCDKIEALERQWDIREDMLKGLE
;
A
#
# COMPACT_ATOMS: atom_id res chain seq x y z
N MET A 1 13.21 10.15 29.12
CA MET A 1 13.65 10.88 27.93
C MET A 1 14.13 9.81 26.96
N PRO A 2 13.62 9.77 25.72
CA PRO A 2 14.09 8.82 24.71
C PRO A 2 15.60 8.98 24.46
N GLU A 3 16.27 7.89 24.07
CA GLU A 3 17.71 7.88 23.85
C GLU A 3 18.06 8.56 22.51
N PRO A 4 19.27 9.14 22.34
CA PRO A 4 19.67 9.80 21.10
C PRO A 4 19.59 8.92 19.83
N LYS A 5 19.58 7.60 19.99
CA LYS A 5 19.44 6.64 18.89
C LYS A 5 18.02 6.60 18.33
N ASP A 6 17.01 6.62 19.21
CA ASP A 6 15.58 6.56 18.85
C ASP A 6 15.22 7.75 17.93
N HIS A 7 15.69 8.94 18.26
CA HIS A 7 15.48 10.13 17.43
C HIS A 7 16.13 10.07 16.03
N ALA A 8 17.24 9.35 15.88
CA ALA A 8 17.91 9.18 14.60
C ALA A 8 17.19 8.15 13.72
N GLU A 9 16.70 7.06 14.32
CA GLU A 9 15.93 6.03 13.61
C GLU A 9 14.61 6.59 13.08
N HIS A 10 13.87 7.37 13.88
CA HIS A 10 12.60 7.97 13.42
C HIS A 10 12.82 8.93 12.26
N ARG A 11 13.91 9.70 12.30
CA ARG A 11 14.27 10.61 11.21
C ARG A 11 14.53 9.86 9.92
N ASN A 12 15.25 8.73 9.98
CA ASN A 12 15.52 7.90 8.80
C ASN A 12 14.25 7.30 8.19
N VAL A 13 13.29 6.85 9.02
CA VAL A 13 12.01 6.31 8.54
C VAL A 13 11.17 7.41 7.87
N ILE A 14 11.04 8.57 8.51
CA ILE A 14 10.29 9.71 7.94
C ILE A 14 10.93 10.20 6.63
N GLU A 15 12.25 10.31 6.57
CA GLU A 15 12.97 10.65 5.33
C GLU A 15 12.72 9.61 4.22
N SER A 16 12.57 8.35 4.59
CA SER A 16 12.22 7.28 3.65
C SER A 16 10.80 7.41 3.13
N ILE A 17 9.84 7.72 4.00
CA ILE A 17 8.46 8.00 3.60
C ILE A 17 8.39 9.24 2.69
N LEU A 18 9.14 10.30 3.01
CA LEU A 18 9.21 11.52 2.19
C LEU A 18 9.70 11.27 0.76
N ARG A 19 10.58 10.29 0.55
CA ARG A 19 11.02 9.89 -0.80
C ARG A 19 9.89 9.28 -1.62
N TYR A 20 8.93 8.62 -0.97
CA TYR A 20 7.74 8.10 -1.62
C TYR A 20 6.66 9.18 -1.75
N VAL A 21 6.41 9.93 -0.68
CA VAL A 21 5.28 10.85 -0.54
C VAL A 21 5.79 12.28 -0.29
N PRO A 22 6.08 13.05 -1.36
CA PRO A 22 6.42 14.46 -1.23
C PRO A 22 5.33 15.25 -0.50
N GLY A 23 5.73 16.08 0.47
CA GLY A 23 4.80 16.85 1.29
C GLY A 23 4.28 16.14 2.54
N PHE A 24 4.70 14.90 2.79
CA PHE A 24 4.40 14.19 4.03
C PHE A 24 5.00 14.91 5.26
N ARG A 25 4.15 15.30 6.22
CA ARG A 25 4.57 16.06 7.42
C ARG A 25 4.64 15.19 8.68
N GLY A 26 4.19 13.94 8.58
CA GLY A 26 4.17 12.99 9.68
C GLY A 26 2.95 13.12 10.59
N TYR A 27 2.95 12.30 11.63
CA TYR A 27 1.84 12.14 12.56
C TYR A 27 2.12 12.71 13.96
N LEU A 28 3.26 13.35 14.18
CA LEU A 28 3.60 13.91 15.49
C LEU A 28 2.59 15.01 15.88
N GLU A 29 2.44 16.00 15.01
CA GLU A 29 1.54 17.13 15.20
C GLU A 29 0.12 16.79 14.76
N LYS A 30 -0.85 16.96 15.66
CA LYS A 30 -2.26 16.59 15.43
C LYS A 30 -2.83 17.24 14.18
N GLU A 31 -2.44 18.48 13.89
CA GLU A 31 -2.89 19.23 12.71
C GLU A 31 -2.48 18.58 11.39
N TYR A 32 -1.35 17.87 11.33
CA TYR A 32 -0.83 17.26 10.11
C TYR A 32 -1.17 15.78 9.96
N ARG A 33 -1.74 15.14 10.99
CA ARG A 33 -1.99 13.69 10.95
C ARG A 33 -2.94 13.29 9.82
N ARG A 34 -4.06 13.99 9.68
CA ARG A 34 -5.09 13.67 8.67
C ARG A 34 -4.55 13.90 7.27
N ASP A 35 -3.92 15.05 7.03
CA ASP A 35 -3.27 15.36 5.76
C ASP A 35 -2.19 14.33 5.40
N SER A 36 -1.34 13.96 6.36
CA SER A 36 -0.26 12.98 6.14
C SER A 36 -0.80 11.58 5.88
N ASP A 37 -1.89 11.17 6.55
CA ASP A 37 -2.59 9.92 6.27
C ASP A 37 -3.19 9.94 4.86
N GLU A 38 -3.89 11.01 4.49
CA GLU A 38 -4.47 11.18 3.17
C GLU A 38 -3.42 11.10 2.06
N LEU A 39 -2.29 11.80 2.23
CA LEU A 39 -1.16 11.74 1.29
C LEU A 39 -0.60 10.31 1.17
N GLY A 40 -0.42 9.61 2.29
CA GLY A 40 0.03 8.22 2.29
C GLY A 40 -0.94 7.29 1.55
N ARG A 41 -2.24 7.38 1.85
CA ARG A 41 -3.29 6.58 1.19
C ARG A 41 -3.39 6.89 -0.29
N GLN A 42 -3.32 8.17 -0.67
CA GLN A 42 -3.34 8.59 -2.06
C GLN A 42 -2.15 8.00 -2.81
N TRP A 43 -0.94 8.07 -2.25
CA TRP A 43 0.24 7.50 -2.89
C TRP A 43 0.11 5.99 -3.10
N LEU A 44 -0.32 5.24 -2.07
CA LEU A 44 -0.51 3.78 -2.14
C LEU A 44 -1.49 3.42 -3.26
N ALA A 45 -2.66 4.06 -3.26
CA ALA A 45 -3.70 3.82 -4.25
C ALA A 45 -3.25 4.20 -5.67
N ASP A 46 -2.57 5.33 -5.82
CA ASP A 46 -2.10 5.79 -7.13
C ASP A 46 -0.97 4.92 -7.68
N ARG A 47 -0.07 4.42 -6.82
CA ARG A 47 0.98 3.48 -7.23
C ARG A 47 0.38 2.19 -7.77
N LEU A 48 -0.60 1.60 -7.08
CA LEU A 48 -1.33 0.40 -7.52
C LEU A 48 -2.13 0.66 -8.80
N GLN A 49 -2.82 1.79 -8.88
CA GLN A 49 -3.61 2.19 -10.05
C GLN A 49 -2.76 2.38 -11.31
N ARG A 50 -1.55 2.93 -11.18
CA ARG A 50 -0.60 3.08 -12.30
C ARG A 50 -0.18 1.72 -12.84
N SER A 51 0.21 0.80 -11.96
CA SER A 51 0.66 -0.55 -12.35
C SER A 51 -0.45 -1.45 -12.89
N LYS A 52 -1.71 -1.21 -12.52
CA LYS A 52 -2.87 -1.94 -13.07
C LYS A 52 -2.93 -1.86 -14.61
N ARG A 53 -2.44 -0.78 -15.21
CA ARG A 53 -2.45 -0.60 -16.68
C ARG A 53 -1.80 -1.78 -17.41
N ALA A 54 -0.70 -2.31 -16.88
CA ALA A 54 -0.01 -3.46 -17.45
C ALA A 54 -0.89 -4.74 -17.45
N ILE A 55 -1.74 -4.91 -16.44
CA ILE A 55 -2.72 -6.00 -16.36
C ILE A 55 -3.84 -5.79 -17.40
N ASP A 56 -4.37 -4.57 -17.49
CA ASP A 56 -5.45 -4.22 -18.43
C ASP A 56 -5.00 -4.39 -19.89
N GLU A 57 -3.74 -4.12 -20.20
CA GLU A 57 -3.15 -4.27 -21.53
C GLU A 57 -2.83 -5.73 -21.90
N LEU A 58 -2.79 -6.66 -20.93
CA LEU A 58 -2.39 -8.05 -21.15
C LEU A 58 -3.50 -8.93 -21.76
N ALA A 59 -4.77 -8.57 -21.56
CA ALA A 59 -5.90 -9.37 -22.00
C ALA A 59 -5.92 -9.61 -23.53
N ARG A 60 -5.58 -8.58 -24.31
CA ARG A 60 -5.58 -8.67 -25.78
C ARG A 60 -4.44 -9.54 -26.30
N PRO A 61 -3.15 -9.34 -25.92
CA PRO A 61 -2.06 -10.24 -26.29
C PRO A 61 -2.32 -11.71 -25.93
N LEU A 62 -2.93 -11.99 -24.77
CA LEU A 62 -3.29 -13.36 -24.38
C LEU A 62 -4.33 -13.97 -25.31
N ALA A 63 -5.39 -13.22 -25.65
CA ALA A 63 -6.40 -13.67 -26.58
C ALA A 63 -5.83 -13.91 -27.99
N ASP A 64 -5.01 -12.98 -28.49
CA ASP A 64 -4.35 -13.08 -29.80
C ASP A 64 -3.40 -14.29 -29.85
N ALA A 65 -2.77 -14.65 -28.72
CA ALA A 65 -1.92 -15.83 -28.58
C ALA A 65 -2.70 -17.14 -28.33
N GLY A 66 -4.04 -17.10 -28.30
CA GLY A 66 -4.89 -18.27 -28.03
C GLY A 66 -4.91 -18.74 -26.57
N GLN A 67 -4.36 -17.95 -25.63
CA GLN A 67 -4.28 -18.26 -24.20
C GLN A 67 -5.52 -17.77 -23.43
N ILE A 68 -6.71 -18.06 -23.97
CA ILE A 68 -7.99 -17.55 -23.47
C ILE A 68 -8.31 -18.06 -22.06
N ASP A 69 -7.83 -19.26 -21.70
CA ASP A 69 -8.03 -19.87 -20.38
C ASP A 69 -7.42 -19.06 -19.22
N LEU A 70 -6.50 -18.12 -19.51
CA LEU A 70 -5.89 -17.24 -18.51
C LEU A 70 -6.71 -15.97 -18.23
N LEU A 71 -7.65 -15.61 -19.11
CA LEU A 71 -8.44 -14.37 -18.97
C LEU A 71 -9.25 -14.34 -17.66
N PRO A 72 -9.92 -15.42 -17.21
CA PRO A 72 -10.65 -15.39 -15.93
C PRO A 72 -9.75 -15.13 -14.72
N GLN A 73 -8.51 -15.63 -14.75
CA GLN A 73 -7.54 -15.40 -13.68
C GLN A 73 -7.05 -13.94 -13.67
N LEU A 74 -6.83 -13.38 -14.86
CA LEU A 74 -6.47 -11.98 -15.03
C LEU A 74 -7.59 -11.05 -14.54
N ASP A 75 -8.85 -11.36 -14.86
CA ASP A 75 -10.02 -10.60 -14.39
C ASP A 75 -10.18 -10.66 -12.88
N ARG A 76 -9.93 -11.83 -12.27
CA ARG A 76 -9.94 -11.98 -10.80
C ARG A 76 -8.86 -11.13 -10.15
N LEU A 77 -7.64 -11.14 -10.70
CA LEU A 77 -6.53 -10.32 -10.23
C LEU A 77 -6.91 -8.83 -10.30
N ARG A 78 -7.43 -8.38 -11.45
CA ARG A 78 -7.91 -7.02 -11.67
C ARG A 78 -8.98 -6.61 -10.65
N SER A 79 -9.98 -7.45 -10.44
CA SER A 79 -11.07 -7.18 -9.50
C SER A 79 -10.59 -7.07 -8.05
N ARG A 80 -9.67 -7.95 -7.61
CA ARG A 80 -9.04 -7.87 -6.29
C ARG A 80 -8.27 -6.56 -6.11
N LEU A 81 -7.47 -6.19 -7.11
CA LEU A 81 -6.72 -4.94 -7.09
C LEU A 81 -7.63 -3.71 -7.01
N ASP A 82 -8.70 -3.66 -7.82
CA ASP A 82 -9.68 -2.57 -7.80
C ASP A 82 -10.36 -2.44 -6.43
N LYS A 83 -10.70 -3.57 -5.80
CA LYS A 83 -11.26 -3.60 -4.45
C LYS A 83 -10.28 -3.01 -3.43
N LEU A 84 -9.02 -3.43 -3.44
CA LEU A 84 -7.99 -2.92 -2.54
C LEU A 84 -7.78 -1.40 -2.73
N ILE A 85 -7.65 -0.93 -3.97
CA ILE A 85 -7.51 0.50 -4.28
C ILE A 85 -8.70 1.30 -3.73
N ALA A 86 -9.93 0.81 -3.93
CA ALA A 86 -11.14 1.45 -3.43
C ALA A 86 -11.16 1.50 -1.90
N ARG A 87 -10.74 0.42 -1.22
CA ARG A 87 -10.63 0.38 0.25
C ARG A 87 -9.64 1.41 0.77
N ILE A 88 -8.43 1.47 0.21
CA ILE A 88 -7.38 2.43 0.62
C ILE A 88 -7.89 3.87 0.46
N ARG A 89 -8.49 4.21 -0.68
CA ARG A 89 -9.03 5.56 -0.94
C ARG A 89 -10.21 5.90 -0.01
N GLY A 90 -11.08 4.93 0.24
CA GLY A 90 -12.33 5.11 0.98
C GLY A 90 -12.20 5.09 2.51
N ALA A 91 -11.05 4.76 3.07
CA ALA A 91 -10.87 4.51 4.50
C ALA A 91 -11.15 5.70 5.46
N MET A 92 -11.52 6.89 4.98
CA MET A 92 -11.65 8.11 5.80
C MET A 92 -12.71 8.11 6.91
N GLN A 93 -13.66 7.17 6.95
CA GLN A 93 -14.80 7.25 7.87
C GLN A 93 -14.60 6.39 9.13
N GLY A 94 -14.23 7.03 10.26
CA GLY A 94 -14.37 6.42 11.59
C GLY A 94 -13.18 6.54 12.55
N TYR A 95 -12.06 7.15 12.17
CA TYR A 95 -10.88 7.24 13.04
C TYR A 95 -10.99 8.37 14.09
N SER A 96 -11.89 8.22 15.05
CA SER A 96 -11.90 9.08 16.26
C SER A 96 -10.83 8.69 17.29
N GLY A 97 -10.10 7.58 17.07
CA GLY A 97 -9.02 7.13 17.94
C GLY A 97 -7.75 7.95 17.76
N PHE A 98 -6.84 7.50 16.89
CA PHE A 98 -5.49 8.07 16.72
C PHE A 98 -5.46 9.57 16.40
N PHE A 99 -6.40 10.06 15.58
CA PHE A 99 -6.41 11.46 15.14
C PHE A 99 -6.94 12.44 16.18
N ASP A 100 -7.74 11.99 17.15
CA ASP A 100 -8.32 12.90 18.16
C ASP A 100 -7.46 12.99 19.43
N LEU A 101 -6.52 12.05 19.64
CA LEU A 101 -5.58 12.05 20.76
C LEU A 101 -4.76 13.35 20.84
N VAL A 102 -4.79 13.99 22.01
CA VAL A 102 -4.00 15.20 22.32
C VAL A 102 -2.50 14.88 22.29
N ARG A 103 -2.11 13.71 22.77
CA ARG A 103 -0.75 13.17 22.68
C ARG A 103 -0.81 11.71 22.26
N VAL A 104 -0.05 11.37 21.22
CA VAL A 104 0.20 9.99 20.81
C VAL A 104 1.47 9.55 21.52
N ARG A 105 1.50 8.31 22.00
CA ARG A 105 2.71 7.77 22.61
C ARG A 105 3.77 7.55 21.51
N GLU A 106 5.03 7.84 21.83
CA GLU A 106 6.14 7.74 20.87
C GLU A 106 6.24 6.33 20.29
N ASP A 107 6.17 5.30 21.14
CA ASP A 107 6.18 3.87 20.74
C ASP A 107 5.12 3.53 19.68
N LEU A 108 3.90 4.04 19.82
CA LEU A 108 2.83 3.83 18.83
C LEU A 108 3.13 4.59 17.52
N LEU A 109 3.63 5.82 17.63
CA LEU A 109 3.97 6.65 16.48
C LEU A 109 5.05 5.98 15.62
N ASP A 110 6.06 5.39 16.26
CA ASP A 110 7.19 4.74 15.58
C ASP A 110 6.73 3.49 14.86
N ARG A 111 5.92 2.66 15.54
CA ARG A 111 5.27 1.50 14.92
C ARG A 111 4.44 1.89 13.70
N VAL A 112 3.66 2.97 13.77
CA VAL A 112 2.87 3.46 12.62
C VAL A 112 3.77 3.85 11.45
N TYR A 113 4.87 4.56 11.70
CA TYR A 113 5.79 4.95 10.64
C TYR A 113 6.50 3.76 10.00
N GLU A 114 6.99 2.81 10.81
CA GLU A 114 7.63 1.60 10.31
C GLU A 114 6.67 0.77 9.46
N HIS A 115 5.43 0.62 9.93
CA HIS A 115 4.39 -0.10 9.22
C HIS A 115 4.02 0.58 7.90
N ASP A 116 3.83 1.89 7.90
CA ASP A 116 3.51 2.66 6.69
C ASP A 116 4.66 2.60 5.67
N LEU A 117 5.92 2.68 6.11
CA LEU A 117 7.06 2.49 5.22
C LEU A 117 7.09 1.07 4.64
N GLY A 118 6.84 0.04 5.45
CA GLY A 118 6.75 -1.34 5.00
C GLY A 118 5.64 -1.55 3.96
N LEU A 119 4.46 -0.99 4.20
CA LEU A 119 3.36 -0.98 3.25
C LEU A 119 3.74 -0.32 1.93
N MET A 120 4.42 0.83 1.97
CA MET A 120 4.86 1.53 0.76
C MET A 120 5.83 0.69 -0.06
N GLN A 121 6.79 0.03 0.61
CA GLN A 121 7.75 -0.86 -0.05
C GLN A 121 7.06 -2.07 -0.68
N GLN A 122 6.11 -2.69 0.01
CA GLN A 122 5.33 -3.83 -0.51
C GLN A 122 4.48 -3.42 -1.71
N VAL A 123 3.81 -2.27 -1.65
CA VAL A 123 3.04 -1.71 -2.77
C VAL A 123 3.93 -1.43 -3.97
N ASP A 124 5.12 -0.86 -3.77
CA ASP A 124 6.03 -0.59 -4.88
C ASP A 124 6.56 -1.88 -5.51
N ALA A 125 6.92 -2.89 -4.70
CA ALA A 125 7.36 -4.19 -5.18
C ALA A 125 6.25 -4.96 -5.94
N LEU A 126 5.02 -4.90 -5.44
CA LEU A 126 3.84 -5.44 -6.13
C LEU A 126 3.61 -4.71 -7.45
N GLY A 127 3.70 -3.37 -7.44
CA GLY A 127 3.59 -2.54 -8.63
C GLY A 127 4.57 -2.94 -9.73
N ARG A 128 5.85 -3.11 -9.37
CA ARG A 128 6.90 -3.59 -10.30
C ARG A 128 6.60 -4.99 -10.83
N SER A 129 6.18 -5.90 -9.95
CA SER A 129 5.82 -7.28 -10.34
C SER A 129 4.67 -7.31 -11.37
N MET A 130 3.69 -6.39 -11.24
CA MET A 130 2.59 -6.26 -12.21
C MET A 130 3.06 -5.63 -13.52
N GLU A 131 3.96 -4.64 -13.46
CA GLU A 131 4.53 -3.98 -14.63
C GLU A 131 5.41 -4.93 -15.46
N GLU A 132 6.11 -5.87 -14.82
CA GLU A 132 6.91 -6.92 -15.47
C GLU A 132 6.09 -8.11 -15.98
N LEU A 133 4.81 -8.21 -15.62
CA LEU A 133 3.95 -9.35 -16.00
C LEU A 133 3.91 -9.60 -17.52
N PRO A 134 3.78 -8.57 -18.39
CA PRO A 134 3.79 -8.77 -19.84
C PRO A 134 5.07 -9.42 -20.35
N GLU A 135 6.23 -9.19 -19.73
CA GLU A 135 7.51 -9.76 -20.18
C GLU A 135 7.64 -11.26 -19.82
N ARG A 136 6.81 -11.76 -18.89
CA ARG A 136 6.88 -13.12 -18.34
C ARG A 136 5.92 -14.09 -19.05
N HIS A 137 5.85 -14.02 -20.38
CA HIS A 137 4.90 -14.76 -21.23
C HIS A 137 4.75 -16.26 -20.93
N HIS A 138 5.85 -16.96 -20.59
CA HIS A 138 5.82 -18.41 -20.32
C HIS A 138 5.40 -18.79 -18.89
N ARG A 139 5.26 -17.82 -17.99
CA ARG A 139 4.91 -18.04 -16.58
C ARG A 139 3.78 -17.12 -16.11
N ILE A 140 2.92 -16.68 -17.03
CA ILE A 140 1.82 -15.76 -16.71
C ILE A 140 0.91 -16.35 -15.63
N ALA A 141 0.51 -17.63 -15.74
CA ALA A 141 -0.35 -18.27 -14.75
C ALA A 141 0.26 -18.26 -13.33
N GLU A 142 1.52 -18.67 -13.21
CA GLU A 142 2.26 -18.67 -11.93
C GLU A 142 2.42 -17.25 -11.38
N THR A 143 2.74 -16.29 -12.26
CA THR A 143 2.92 -14.90 -11.87
C THR A 143 1.60 -14.26 -11.42
N VAL A 144 0.48 -14.54 -12.09
CA VAL A 144 -0.85 -14.07 -11.72
C VAL A 144 -1.27 -14.63 -10.36
N ALA A 145 -0.97 -15.90 -10.07
CA ALA A 145 -1.22 -16.50 -8.77
C ALA A 145 -0.38 -15.82 -7.66
N ASP A 146 0.92 -15.64 -7.87
CA ASP A 146 1.81 -14.92 -6.93
C ASP A 146 1.35 -13.47 -6.68
N LEU A 147 0.89 -12.77 -7.72
CA LEU A 147 0.32 -11.43 -7.59
C LEU A 147 -0.96 -11.42 -6.75
N CYS A 148 -1.82 -12.45 -6.90
CA CYS A 148 -3.02 -12.58 -6.06
C CYS A 148 -2.67 -12.80 -4.58
N ASP A 149 -1.65 -13.61 -4.30
CA ASP A 149 -1.18 -13.88 -2.94
C ASP A 149 -0.54 -12.63 -2.31
N LYS A 150 0.24 -11.87 -3.09
CA LYS A 150 0.81 -10.58 -2.67
C LYS A 150 -0.27 -9.54 -2.37
N ILE A 151 -1.33 -9.46 -3.18
CA ILE A 151 -2.47 -8.58 -2.89
C ILE A 151 -3.15 -8.99 -1.58
N GLU A 152 -3.33 -10.29 -1.34
CA GLU A 152 -3.96 -10.79 -0.12
C GLU A 152 -3.08 -10.58 1.13
N ALA A 153 -1.76 -10.67 0.99
CA ALA A 153 -0.82 -10.26 2.03
C ALA A 153 -0.94 -8.75 2.31
N LEU A 154 -1.00 -7.92 1.27
CA LEU A 154 -1.12 -6.47 1.39
C LEU A 154 -2.46 -6.04 2.02
N GLU A 155 -3.56 -6.72 1.67
CA GLU A 155 -4.87 -6.53 2.32
C GLU A 155 -4.78 -6.75 3.83
N ARG A 156 -4.08 -7.81 4.28
CA ARG A 156 -3.87 -8.07 5.71
C ARG A 156 -3.02 -7.00 6.39
N GLN A 157 -1.96 -6.53 5.73
CA GLN A 157 -1.14 -5.44 6.27
C GLN A 157 -1.94 -4.12 6.35
N TRP A 158 -2.82 -3.89 5.39
CA TRP A 158 -3.75 -2.77 5.43
C TRP A 158 -4.72 -2.86 6.60
N ASP A 159 -5.29 -4.03 6.87
CA ASP A 159 -6.19 -4.26 8.01
C ASP A 159 -5.49 -3.97 9.35
N ILE A 160 -4.25 -4.46 9.53
CA ILE A 160 -3.39 -4.17 10.69
C ILE A 160 -3.21 -2.67 10.86
N ARG A 161 -2.91 -1.94 9.77
CA ARG A 161 -2.78 -0.48 9.80
C ARG A 161 -4.07 0.18 10.29
N GLU A 162 -5.22 -0.27 9.79
CA GLU A 162 -6.50 0.28 10.23
C GLU A 162 -6.73 0.08 11.73
N ASP A 163 -6.38 -1.09 12.26
CA ASP A 163 -6.52 -1.41 13.68
C ASP A 163 -5.57 -0.59 14.55
N MET A 164 -4.32 -0.39 14.12
CA MET A 164 -3.36 0.53 14.75
C MET A 164 -3.93 1.95 14.86
N LEU A 165 -4.52 2.48 13.79
CA LEU A 165 -5.07 3.84 13.76
C LEU A 165 -6.42 3.97 14.49
N LYS A 166 -7.16 2.87 14.66
CA LYS A 166 -8.34 2.82 15.52
C LYS A 166 -7.96 2.67 17.01
N GLY A 167 -6.71 2.30 17.31
CA GLY A 167 -6.25 2.02 18.67
C GLY A 167 -6.76 0.68 19.20
N LEU A 168 -6.93 -0.31 18.31
CA LEU A 168 -7.39 -1.66 18.62
C LEU A 168 -6.24 -2.65 18.84
N GLU A 169 -5.00 -2.20 18.67
CA GLU A 169 -3.76 -2.94 18.97
C GLU A 169 -3.09 -2.55 20.29
#